data_AF-A0AAE9Z7K4-F1
#
_entry.id   AF-A0AAE9Z7K4-F1
#
_cell.length_a   1.000
_cell.length_b   1.000
_cell.length_c   1.000
_cell.angle_alpha   90.00
_cell.angle_beta   90.00
_cell.angle_gamma   90.00
#
_symmetry.space_group_name_H-M   'P 1'
#
loop_
_entity.id
_entity.type
_entity.pdbx_description
1 polymer ?
#
loop_
_entity_poly.entity_id
_entity_poly.type
_entity_poly.pdbx_seq_one_letter_code
_entity_poly.pdbx_strand_id
1 'polypeptide(L)'
;MGRRRGALTPLSERKKLVGFIDEAYQQGARREMACLEVGISLRTYRRWTPAGRLQEDKRPTAIRPAPPNKLTEQEREQIIEVCNSPKYASLPPSQIVPALLDEGRYIASVSTYYQVLKQANQLHHRGRSRAPGKVNKPTTYTAENPNEVWSWDITYCVPGVQG
;
A
#
# COMPACT_ATOMS: atom_id res chain seq x y z
N MET A 1 -11.73 -19.44 -18.56
CA MET A 1 -10.69 -18.75 -17.77
C MET A 1 -10.66 -17.28 -18.16
N GLY A 2 -11.09 -16.36 -17.29
CA GLY A 2 -11.19 -14.93 -17.60
C GLY A 2 -10.00 -14.13 -17.08
N ARG A 3 -9.46 -13.22 -17.89
CA ARG A 3 -8.43 -12.27 -17.44
C ARG A 3 -8.98 -11.33 -16.39
N ARG A 4 -8.20 -11.05 -15.34
CA ARG A 4 -8.54 -10.06 -14.31
C ARG A 4 -8.63 -8.66 -14.95
N ARG A 5 -9.65 -7.88 -14.57
CA ARG A 5 -9.77 -6.48 -14.97
C ARG A 5 -8.48 -5.72 -14.64
N GLY A 6 -7.99 -4.95 -15.60
CA GLY A 6 -6.82 -4.10 -15.42
C GLY A 6 -5.47 -4.78 -15.61
N ALA A 7 -5.41 -6.09 -15.91
CA ALA A 7 -4.16 -6.80 -16.17
C ALA A 7 -3.34 -6.12 -17.29
N LEU A 8 -2.06 -5.87 -17.00
CA LEU A 8 -1.11 -5.34 -17.98
C LEU A 8 -0.84 -6.43 -19.02
N THR A 9 -0.97 -6.09 -20.30
CA THR A 9 -0.64 -6.99 -21.41
C THR A 9 0.54 -6.41 -22.17
N PRO A 10 1.76 -6.97 -22.04
CA PRO A 10 2.93 -6.49 -22.75
C PRO A 10 2.72 -6.59 -24.27
N LEU A 11 3.42 -5.74 -25.03
CA LEU A 11 3.27 -5.66 -26.48
C LEU A 11 3.56 -7.00 -27.19
N SER A 12 4.55 -7.76 -26.70
CA SER A 12 4.90 -9.09 -27.24
C SER A 12 3.75 -10.08 -27.14
N GLU A 13 3.07 -10.12 -25.99
CA GLU A 13 1.90 -10.96 -25.78
C GLU A 13 0.72 -10.45 -26.63
N ARG A 14 0.51 -9.13 -26.69
CA ARG A 14 -0.53 -8.51 -27.52
C ARG A 14 -0.40 -8.89 -28.99
N LYS A 15 0.83 -8.90 -29.54
CA LYS A 15 1.13 -9.32 -30.92
C LYS A 15 0.70 -10.76 -31.17
N LYS A 16 1.06 -11.69 -30.28
CA LYS A 16 0.70 -13.11 -30.41
C LYS A 16 -0.82 -13.30 -30.41
N LEU A 17 -1.51 -12.69 -29.45
CA LEU A 17 -2.95 -12.83 -29.31
C LEU A 17 -3.72 -12.25 -30.50
N VAL A 18 -3.33 -11.06 -30.98
CA VAL A 18 -3.94 -10.47 -32.17
C VAL A 18 -3.66 -11.31 -33.40
N GLY A 19 -2.44 -11.87 -33.54
CA GLY A 19 -2.10 -12.82 -34.59
C GLY A 19 -3.04 -14.03 -34.61
N PHE A 20 -3.24 -14.71 -33.48
CA PHE A 20 -4.15 -15.87 -33.39
C PHE A 20 -5.62 -15.49 -33.68
N ILE A 21 -6.06 -14.32 -33.25
CA ILE A 21 -7.42 -13.84 -33.51
C ILE A 21 -7.62 -13.53 -35.00
N ASP A 22 -6.63 -12.92 -35.64
CA ASP A 22 -6.68 -12.58 -37.06
C ASP A 22 -6.57 -13.83 -37.94
N GLU A 23 -5.74 -14.80 -37.57
CA GLU A 23 -5.66 -16.11 -38.23
C GLU A 23 -6.99 -16.86 -38.16
N ALA A 24 -7.58 -16.98 -36.98
CA ALA A 24 -8.89 -17.62 -36.81
C ALA A 24 -9.99 -16.90 -37.61
N TYR A 25 -9.95 -15.56 -37.65
CA TYR A 25 -10.89 -14.78 -38.45
C TYR A 25 -10.72 -15.02 -39.96
N GLN A 26 -9.49 -15.12 -40.45
CA GLN A 26 -9.20 -15.45 -41.85
C GLN A 26 -9.66 -16.86 -42.23
N GLN A 27 -9.64 -17.80 -41.29
CA GLN A 27 -10.18 -19.16 -41.46
C GLN A 27 -11.71 -19.23 -41.37
N GLY A 28 -12.40 -18.09 -41.23
CA GLY A 28 -13.86 -18.00 -41.26
C GLY A 28 -14.54 -17.93 -39.88
N ALA A 29 -13.78 -17.91 -38.78
CA ALA A 29 -14.37 -17.75 -37.46
C ALA A 29 -14.93 -16.33 -37.26
N ARG A 30 -16.04 -16.21 -36.51
CA ARG A 30 -16.50 -14.89 -36.06
C ARG A 30 -15.46 -14.29 -35.12
N ARG A 31 -15.02 -13.06 -35.41
CA ARG A 31 -13.97 -12.36 -34.63
C ARG A 31 -14.28 -12.26 -33.14
N GLU A 32 -15.56 -12.14 -32.78
CA GLU A 32 -16.01 -12.15 -31.39
C GLU A 32 -15.76 -13.49 -30.69
N MET A 33 -16.03 -14.61 -31.36
CA MET A 33 -15.77 -15.95 -30.83
C MET A 33 -14.27 -16.18 -30.65
N ALA A 34 -13.46 -15.79 -31.64
CA ALA A 34 -11.99 -15.88 -31.54
C ALA A 34 -11.43 -15.05 -30.36
N CYS A 35 -12.01 -13.87 -30.09
CA CYS A 35 -11.63 -13.07 -28.91
C CYS A 35 -11.98 -13.78 -27.60
N LEU A 36 -13.17 -14.38 -27.52
CA LEU A 36 -13.66 -15.08 -26.33
C LEU A 36 -12.79 -16.29 -25.96
N GLU A 37 -12.34 -17.08 -26.95
CA GLU A 37 -11.42 -18.20 -26.74
C GLU A 37 -10.09 -17.77 -26.10
N VAL A 38 -9.56 -16.63 -26.53
CA VAL A 38 -8.34 -16.01 -25.98
C VAL A 38 -8.58 -15.35 -24.61
N GLY A 39 -9.82 -15.27 -24.15
CA GLY A 39 -10.19 -14.68 -22.87
C GLY A 39 -10.17 -13.15 -22.87
N ILE A 40 -10.36 -12.51 -24.03
CA ILE A 40 -10.52 -11.05 -24.17
C ILE A 40 -11.85 -10.70 -24.84
N SER A 41 -12.39 -9.52 -24.56
CA SER A 41 -13.60 -9.04 -25.25
C SER A 41 -13.26 -8.43 -26.62
N LEU A 42 -14.22 -8.45 -27.55
CA LEU A 42 -14.11 -7.76 -28.84
C LEU A 42 -13.76 -6.26 -28.67
N ARG A 43 -14.31 -5.62 -27.63
CA ARG A 43 -13.98 -4.22 -27.28
C ARG A 43 -12.51 -4.04 -26.91
N THR A 44 -11.92 -5.02 -26.23
CA THR A 44 -10.49 -5.00 -25.87
C THR A 44 -9.62 -5.17 -27.10
N TYR A 45 -9.97 -6.13 -27.98
CA TYR A 45 -9.31 -6.30 -29.28
C TYR A 45 -9.34 -5.01 -30.09
N ARG A 46 -10.52 -4.39 -30.30
CA ARG A 46 -10.65 -3.11 -31.02
C ARG A 46 -9.83 -1.97 -30.40
N ARG A 47 -9.72 -1.93 -29.06
CA ARG A 47 -8.87 -0.95 -28.36
C ARG A 47 -7.38 -1.19 -28.62
N TRP A 48 -6.98 -2.43 -28.83
CA TRP A 48 -5.61 -2.80 -29.14
C TRP A 48 -5.24 -2.54 -30.60
N THR A 49 -6.23 -2.59 -31.51
CA THR A 49 -6.05 -2.41 -32.96
C THR A 49 -6.84 -1.22 -33.53
N PRO A 50 -6.65 0.01 -33.04
CA PRO A 50 -7.28 1.19 -33.65
C PRO A 50 -6.81 1.31 -35.12
N ALA A 51 -7.78 1.42 -36.04
CA ALA A 51 -7.53 1.45 -37.49
C ALA A 51 -6.67 0.29 -38.03
N GLY A 52 -6.75 -0.89 -37.39
CA GLY A 52 -6.03 -2.10 -37.81
C GLY A 52 -4.54 -2.12 -37.45
N ARG A 53 -4.03 -1.11 -36.74
CA ARG A 53 -2.64 -1.08 -36.26
C ARG A 53 -2.58 -1.48 -34.79
N LEU A 54 -1.74 -2.45 -34.48
CA LEU A 54 -1.51 -2.86 -33.11
C LEU A 54 -0.82 -1.73 -32.34
N GLN A 55 -1.48 -1.23 -31.31
CA GLN A 55 -0.94 -0.25 -30.38
C GLN A 55 -0.35 -0.94 -29.14
N GLU A 56 0.67 -0.37 -28.54
CA GLU A 56 1.19 -0.78 -27.23
C GLU A 56 0.27 -0.35 -26.08
N ASP A 57 0.50 -0.90 -24.88
CA ASP A 57 -0.12 -0.33 -23.69
C ASP A 57 0.55 1.02 -23.39
N LYS A 58 -0.24 2.09 -23.33
CA LYS A 58 0.27 3.44 -23.05
C LYS A 58 0.46 3.71 -21.55
N ARG A 59 0.00 2.82 -20.67
CA ARG A 59 0.14 3.01 -19.20
C ARG A 59 1.60 3.16 -18.73
N PRO A 60 2.59 2.44 -19.29
CA PRO A 60 4.01 2.61 -18.92
C PRO A 60 4.60 3.92 -19.43
N THR A 61 4.19 4.37 -20.62
CA THR A 61 4.71 5.57 -21.29
C THR A 61 3.89 6.83 -21.01
N ALA A 62 2.84 6.72 -20.18
CA ALA A 62 1.99 7.85 -19.81
C ALA A 62 2.79 8.88 -19.01
N ILE A 63 2.88 10.10 -19.55
CA ILE A 63 3.45 11.25 -18.84
C ILE A 63 2.53 11.58 -17.66
N ARG A 64 3.06 11.44 -16.45
CA ARG A 64 2.36 11.81 -15.21
C ARG A 64 3.03 13.06 -14.66
N PRO A 65 2.47 14.27 -14.92
CA PRO A 65 3.04 15.49 -14.36
C PRO A 65 3.03 15.43 -12.84
N ALA A 66 3.98 16.12 -12.21
CA ALA A 66 3.98 16.26 -10.76
C ALA A 66 2.69 16.96 -10.32
N PRO A 67 2.02 16.49 -9.24
CA PRO A 67 0.84 17.17 -8.74
C PRO A 67 1.23 18.57 -8.23
N PRO A 68 0.35 19.58 -8.38
CA PRO A 68 0.64 20.95 -7.95
C PRO A 68 0.90 21.06 -6.45
N ASN A 69 0.27 20.20 -5.65
CA ASN A 69 0.41 20.16 -4.20
C ASN A 69 1.59 19.31 -3.72
N LYS A 70 2.56 19.02 -4.62
CA LYS A 70 3.76 18.27 -4.23
C LYS A 70 4.63 19.17 -3.37
N LEU A 71 4.99 18.72 -2.18
CA LEU A 71 5.97 19.43 -1.35
C LEU A 71 7.27 19.61 -2.13
N THR A 72 7.79 20.83 -2.06
CA THR A 72 9.14 21.19 -2.47
C THR A 72 10.17 20.53 -1.55
N GLU A 73 11.42 20.43 -1.99
CA GLU A 73 12.48 19.86 -1.14
C GLU A 73 12.72 20.72 0.11
N GLN A 74 12.62 22.04 -0.03
CA GLN A 74 12.76 22.99 1.08
C GLN A 74 11.71 22.76 2.17
N GLU A 75 10.44 22.56 1.80
CA GLU A 75 9.38 22.26 2.77
C GLU A 75 9.63 20.91 3.47
N ARG A 76 10.19 19.92 2.76
CA ARG A 76 10.54 18.61 3.36
C ARG A 76 11.67 18.74 4.36
N GLU A 77 12.70 19.50 4.03
CA GLU A 77 13.81 19.82 4.94
C GLU A 77 13.32 20.57 6.17
N GLN A 78 12.45 21.57 5.99
CA GLN A 78 11.85 22.32 7.09
C GLN A 78 11.05 21.42 8.04
N ILE A 79 10.29 20.44 7.51
CA ILE A 79 9.60 19.44 8.34
C ILE A 79 10.60 18.64 9.19
N ILE A 80 11.69 18.18 8.58
CA ILE A 80 12.72 17.38 9.27
C ILE A 80 13.41 18.21 10.35
N GLU A 81 13.74 19.47 10.05
CA GLU A 81 14.37 20.39 10.99
C GLU A 81 13.47 20.66 12.20
N VAL A 82 12.19 20.98 11.97
CA VAL A 82 11.22 21.17 13.06
C VAL A 82 11.13 19.92 13.93
N CYS A 83 10.97 18.74 13.32
CA CYS A 83 10.83 17.49 14.07
C CYS A 83 12.08 17.12 14.89
N ASN A 84 13.27 17.56 14.47
CA ASN A 84 14.53 17.30 15.18
C ASN A 84 14.96 18.45 16.08
N SER A 85 14.25 19.58 16.07
CA SER A 85 14.50 20.69 16.99
C SER A 85 14.29 20.25 18.44
N PRO A 86 15.04 20.81 19.41
CA PRO A 86 14.97 20.39 20.80
C PRO A 86 13.57 20.53 21.42
N LYS A 87 12.77 21.49 20.94
CA LYS A 87 11.41 21.75 21.40
C LYS A 87 10.44 20.61 21.03
N TYR A 88 10.64 19.97 19.87
CA TYR A 88 9.70 18.98 19.32
C TYR A 88 10.29 17.56 19.21
N ALA A 89 11.58 17.37 19.51
CA ALA A 89 12.31 16.12 19.31
C ALA A 89 11.68 14.87 19.96
N SER A 90 10.95 15.06 21.07
CA SER A 90 10.26 13.99 21.81
C SER A 90 8.75 13.92 21.56
N LEU A 91 8.19 14.80 20.72
CA LEU A 91 6.75 14.86 20.46
C LEU A 91 6.42 14.16 19.13
N PRO A 92 5.28 13.46 19.03
CA PRO A 92 4.81 12.91 17.77
C PRO A 92 4.27 14.01 16.85
N PRO A 93 4.25 13.79 15.51
CA PRO A 93 3.66 14.72 14.55
C PRO A 93 2.23 15.17 14.86
N SER A 94 1.43 14.31 15.52
CA SER A 94 0.07 14.65 15.96
C SER A 94 0.01 15.75 17.01
N GLN A 95 1.11 16.00 17.75
CA GLN A 95 1.25 17.09 18.72
C GLN A 95 2.03 18.28 18.15
N ILE A 96 3.03 18.02 17.29
CA ILE A 96 3.85 19.07 16.67
C ILE A 96 3.02 19.99 15.77
N VAL A 97 2.16 19.42 14.92
CA VAL A 97 1.38 20.22 13.95
C VAL A 97 0.41 21.18 14.65
N PRO A 98 -0.40 20.76 15.65
CA PRO A 98 -1.21 21.69 16.44
C PRO A 98 -0.38 22.77 17.13
N ALA A 99 0.75 22.41 17.76
CA ALA A 99 1.60 23.40 18.43
C ALA A 99 2.18 24.45 17.46
N LEU A 100 2.52 24.05 16.24
CA LEU A 100 2.93 25.00 15.20
C LEU A 100 1.78 25.90 14.74
N LEU A 101 0.57 25.34 14.62
CA LEU A 101 -0.63 26.11 14.26
C LEU A 101 -0.97 27.16 15.34
N ASP A 102 -0.81 26.82 16.62
CA ASP A 102 -0.95 27.77 17.73
C ASP A 102 0.06 28.92 17.63
N GLU A 103 1.24 28.65 17.06
CA GLU A 103 2.28 29.64 16.74
C GLU A 103 2.05 30.36 15.40
N GLY A 104 0.95 30.08 14.70
CA GLY A 104 0.61 30.66 13.39
C GLY A 104 1.44 30.13 12.23
N ARG A 105 2.17 29.02 12.41
CA ARG A 105 3.04 28.42 11.39
C ARG A 105 2.42 27.15 10.84
N TYR A 106 2.16 27.12 9.53
CA TYR A 106 1.70 25.91 8.85
C TYR A 106 2.67 25.52 7.74
N ILE A 107 3.15 24.26 7.78
CA ILE A 107 4.04 23.70 6.74
C ILE A 107 3.28 22.64 5.94
N ALA A 108 2.71 21.65 6.62
CA ALA A 108 1.94 20.58 5.99
C ALA A 108 1.01 19.86 6.98
N SER A 109 0.17 18.97 6.45
CA SER A 109 -0.73 18.15 7.26
C SER A 109 0.02 17.08 8.08
N VAL A 110 -0.60 16.58 9.15
CA VAL A 110 -0.04 15.52 10.01
C VAL A 110 0.36 14.28 9.21
N SER A 111 -0.45 13.86 8.23
CA SER A 111 -0.14 12.69 7.40
C SER A 111 1.09 12.91 6.52
N THR A 112 1.29 14.14 6.03
CA THR A 112 2.49 14.54 5.29
C THR A 112 3.73 14.46 6.17
N TYR A 113 3.68 14.92 7.42
CA TYR A 113 4.79 14.77 8.37
C TYR A 113 5.20 13.30 8.53
N TYR A 114 4.23 12.40 8.73
CA TYR A 114 4.52 10.97 8.80
C TYR A 114 5.13 10.43 7.51
N GLN A 115 4.65 10.84 6.33
CA GLN A 115 5.22 10.42 5.05
C GLN A 115 6.68 10.89 4.90
N VAL A 116 6.97 12.14 5.23
CA VAL A 116 8.32 12.72 5.15
C VAL A 116 9.25 12.04 6.14
N LEU A 117 8.85 11.88 7.40
CA LEU A 117 9.66 11.17 8.41
C LEU A 117 9.86 9.69 8.06
N LYS A 118 8.90 9.05 7.40
CA LYS A 118 9.05 7.67 6.89
C LYS A 118 10.10 7.61 5.79
N GLN A 119 10.08 8.55 4.84
CA GLN A 119 11.07 8.64 3.77
C GLN A 119 12.47 8.97 4.30
N ALA A 120 12.56 9.80 5.33
CA ALA A 120 13.80 10.13 6.03
C ALA A 120 14.26 9.03 7.02
N ASN A 121 13.50 7.93 7.14
CA ASN A 121 13.78 6.83 8.07
C ASN A 121 13.91 7.29 9.53
N GLN A 122 13.04 8.21 9.98
CA GLN A 122 13.04 8.80 11.34
C GLN A 122 11.86 8.35 12.22
N LEU A 123 11.01 7.44 11.71
CA LEU A 123 9.89 6.81 12.43
C LEU A 123 10.30 5.55 13.20
N HIS A 124 11.50 5.57 13.80
CA HIS A 124 11.93 4.47 14.66
C HIS A 124 11.29 4.57 16.04
N HIS A 125 11.29 3.45 16.76
CA HIS A 125 10.80 3.39 18.13
C HIS A 125 11.63 4.34 19.01
N ARG A 126 11.04 5.48 19.40
CA ARG A 126 11.65 6.47 20.30
C ARG A 126 11.21 6.17 21.73
N GLY A 127 11.96 5.31 22.41
CA GLY A 127 11.66 4.94 23.79
C GLY A 127 12.65 3.93 24.34
N ARG A 128 12.76 3.87 25.67
CA ARG A 128 13.61 2.88 26.37
C ARG A 128 13.01 1.47 26.36
N SER A 129 11.76 1.32 25.92
CA SER A 129 11.14 0.00 25.78
C SER A 129 11.92 -0.82 24.74
N ARG A 130 12.18 -2.09 25.08
CA ARG A 130 12.79 -3.03 24.13
C ARG A 130 11.84 -3.22 22.94
N ALA A 131 12.42 -3.39 21.76
CA ALA A 131 11.65 -3.81 20.60
C ALA A 131 10.85 -5.09 20.95
N PRO A 132 9.61 -5.24 20.43
CA PRO A 132 8.84 -6.45 20.66
C PRO A 132 9.65 -7.66 20.22
N GLY A 133 10.00 -8.52 21.19
CA GLY A 133 10.65 -9.78 20.89
C GLY A 133 9.66 -10.75 20.26
N LYS A 134 10.15 -11.68 19.44
CA LYS A 134 9.35 -12.86 19.08
C LYS A 134 9.12 -13.68 20.36
N VAL A 135 7.93 -13.59 20.93
CA VAL A 135 7.50 -14.47 22.01
C VAL A 135 6.99 -15.76 21.37
N ASN A 136 7.56 -16.89 21.74
CA ASN A 136 7.04 -18.19 21.32
C ASN A 136 5.62 -18.34 21.86
N LYS A 137 4.71 -18.87 21.06
CA LYS A 137 3.36 -19.19 21.55
C LYS A 137 3.50 -20.14 22.74
N PRO A 138 2.76 -19.92 23.84
CA PRO A 138 2.77 -20.84 24.97
C PRO A 138 2.41 -22.25 24.50
N THR A 139 3.06 -23.26 25.07
CA THR A 139 2.67 -24.66 24.88
C THR A 139 1.22 -24.82 25.32
N THR A 140 0.35 -25.28 24.41
CA THR A 140 -1.07 -25.50 24.72
C THR A 140 -1.27 -26.94 25.13
N TYR A 141 -1.99 -27.16 26.22
CA TYR A 141 -2.44 -28.48 26.66
C TYR A 141 -3.94 -28.61 26.40
N THR A 142 -4.39 -29.78 25.97
CA THR A 142 -5.81 -30.09 25.74
C THR A 142 -6.22 -31.18 26.73
N ALA A 143 -7.40 -31.05 27.34
CA ALA A 143 -7.99 -32.07 28.20
C ALA A 143 -9.23 -32.65 27.53
N GLU A 144 -9.36 -33.97 27.53
CA GLU A 144 -10.55 -34.69 27.07
C GLU A 144 -11.39 -35.18 28.27
N ASN A 145 -10.76 -35.40 29.43
CA ASN A 145 -11.40 -35.85 30.66
C ASN A 145 -11.10 -34.95 31.88
N PRO A 146 -11.91 -35.04 32.96
CA PRO A 146 -11.61 -34.35 34.22
C PRO A 146 -10.24 -34.73 34.79
N ASN A 147 -9.55 -33.76 35.42
CA ASN A 147 -8.24 -33.90 36.09
C ASN A 147 -7.01 -34.11 35.18
N GLU A 148 -7.12 -33.93 33.86
CA GLU A 148 -5.97 -34.09 32.94
C GLU A 148 -5.10 -32.83 32.81
N VAL A 149 -5.67 -31.64 32.98
CA VAL A 149 -4.94 -30.37 32.88
C VAL A 149 -5.32 -29.46 34.04
N TRP A 150 -4.32 -28.96 34.76
CA TRP A 150 -4.49 -28.05 35.88
C TRP A 150 -3.95 -26.69 35.47
N SER A 151 -4.80 -25.66 35.54
CA SER A 151 -4.41 -24.28 35.27
C SER A 151 -4.61 -23.44 36.52
N TRP A 152 -3.72 -22.48 36.73
CA TRP A 152 -3.80 -21.52 37.82
C TRP A 152 -3.71 -20.11 37.24
N ASP A 153 -4.40 -19.17 37.88
CA ASP A 153 -4.29 -17.74 37.58
C ASP A 153 -3.99 -16.99 38.88
N ILE A 154 -3.24 -15.90 38.79
CA ILE A 154 -3.00 -15.00 39.92
C ILE A 154 -3.72 -13.69 39.62
N THR A 155 -4.73 -13.40 40.43
CA THR A 155 -5.41 -12.12 40.39
C THR A 155 -4.67 -11.11 41.28
N TYR A 156 -4.34 -9.94 40.72
CA TYR A 156 -3.80 -8.84 41.50
C TYR A 156 -4.91 -8.22 42.36
N CYS A 157 -4.77 -8.31 43.68
CA CYS A 157 -5.63 -7.59 44.61
C CYS A 157 -5.06 -6.18 44.85
N VAL A 158 -5.74 -5.16 44.32
CA VAL A 158 -5.46 -3.77 44.65
C VAL A 158 -5.63 -3.57 46.17
N PRO A 159 -4.64 -2.99 46.89
CA PRO A 159 -4.82 -2.64 48.29
C PRO A 159 -5.99 -1.66 48.41
N GLY A 160 -6.94 -1.96 49.30
CA GLY A 160 -8.01 -1.02 49.62
C GLY A 160 -7.39 0.28 50.12
N VAL A 161 -7.73 1.39 49.45
CA VAL A 161 -7.32 2.75 49.84
C VAL A 161 -7.75 2.95 51.29
N GLN A 162 -6.80 3.02 52.22
CA GLN A 162 -7.06 3.56 53.55
C GLN A 162 -7.28 5.06 53.39
N GLY A 163 -8.48 5.52 53.73
CA GLY A 163 -8.82 6.95 53.82
C GLY A 163 -8.15 7.62 55.00
#